data_AF-A0A6I3GD48-F1
#
_entry.id   AF-A0A6I3GD48-F1
#
_cell.length_a   1.000
_cell.length_b   1.000
_cell.length_c   1.000
_cell.angle_alpha   90.00
_cell.angle_beta   90.00
_cell.angle_gamma   90.00
#
_symmetry.space_group_name_H-M   'P 1'
#
loop_
_entity.id
_entity.type
_entity.pdbx_description
1 polymer ?
#
loop_
_entity_poly.entity_id
_entity_poly.type
_entity_poly.pdbx_seq_one_letter_code
_entity_poly.pdbx_strand_id
1 'polypeptide(L)' 'MSRIAIGADHAGYTLKQHLIDLLTNQGHDVIDLGTNST' A
#
# COMPACT_ATOMS: atom_id res chain seq x y z
N MET A 1 9.26 -4.28 -12.51
CA MET A 1 8.66 -5.32 -11.65
C MET A 1 9.47 -5.40 -10.37
N SER A 2 8.88 -4.98 -9.25
CA SER A 2 9.49 -5.07 -7.91
C SER A 2 8.48 -5.66 -6.94
N ARG A 3 8.97 -6.26 -5.85
CA ARG A 3 8.14 -6.70 -4.74
C ARG A 3 8.24 -5.70 -3.60
N ILE A 4 7.11 -5.12 -3.17
CA ILE A 4 7.06 -4.00 -2.23
C ILE A 4 6.16 -4.38 -1.06
N ALA A 5 6.72 -4.39 0.14
CA ALA A 5 5.93 -4.47 1.38
C ALA A 5 5.63 -3.05 1.87
N ILE A 6 4.37 -2.75 2.15
CA ILE A 6 3.93 -1.43 2.58
C ILE A 6 3.03 -1.55 3.81
N GLY A 7 3.21 -0.63 4.76
CA GLY A 7 2.33 -0.48 5.91
C GLY A 7 2.31 0.96 6.41
N ALA A 8 1.25 1.33 7.11
CA ALA A 8 1.05 2.63 7.73
C ALA A 8 0.22 2.48 9.01
N ASP A 9 0.23 3.48 9.88
CA ASP A 9 -0.74 3.56 10.97
C ASP A 9 -2.09 4.12 10.47
N HIS A 10 -3.01 4.33 11.40
CA HIS A 10 -4.36 4.78 11.14
C HIS A 10 -4.42 6.15 10.45
N ALA A 11 -3.49 7.05 10.77
CA ALA A 11 -3.38 8.36 10.13
C ALA A 11 -2.92 8.24 8.66
N GLY A 12 -2.07 7.25 8.36
CA GLY A 12 -1.57 7.00 7.02
C GLY A 12 -2.44 6.09 6.14
N TYR A 13 -3.53 5.51 6.67
CA TYR A 13 -4.35 4.51 5.97
C TYR A 13 -4.81 4.98 4.58
N THR A 14 -5.38 6.18 4.48
CA THR A 14 -5.93 6.70 3.21
C THR A 14 -4.84 6.85 2.14
N LEU A 15 -3.68 7.38 2.50
CA LEU A 15 -2.57 7.53 1.56
C LEU A 15 -1.98 6.16 1.19
N LYS A 16 -1.88 5.23 2.14
CA LYS A 16 -1.42 3.86 1.91
C LYS A 16 -2.28 3.18 0.83
N GLN A 17 -3.60 3.28 0.92
CA GLN A 17 -4.51 2.70 -0.09
C GLN A 17 -4.26 3.31 -1.48
N HIS A 18 -4.13 4.63 -1.58
CA HIS A 18 -3.81 5.29 -2.86
C HIS A 18 -2.48 4.82 -3.47
N LEU A 19 -1.44 4.61 -2.65
CA LEU A 19 -0.15 4.10 -3.11
C LEU A 19 -0.22 2.64 -3.55
N ILE A 20 -0.99 1.80 -2.87
CA ILE A 20 -1.21 0.40 -3.27
C ILE A 20 -1.79 0.34 -4.68
N ASP A 21 -2.82 1.15 -4.97
CA ASP A 21 -3.44 1.20 -6.30
C ASP A 21 -2.45 1.69 -7.36
N LEU A 22 -1.71 2.76 -7.07
CA LEU A 22 -0.71 3.32 -7.99
C LEU A 22 0.39 2.30 -8.33
N LEU A 23 0.97 1.66 -7.32
CA LEU A 23 2.07 0.71 -7.47
C LEU A 23 1.61 -0.57 -8.19
N THR A 24 0.40 -1.04 -7.88
CA THR A 24 -0.20 -2.19 -8.57
C THR A 24 -0.42 -1.89 -10.04
N ASN A 25 -0.95 -0.70 -10.38
CA ASN A 25 -1.15 -0.26 -11.77
C ASN A 25 0.16 -0.08 -12.55
N GLN A 26 1.28 0.18 -11.87
CA GLN A 26 2.62 0.21 -12.47
C GLN A 26 3.24 -1.19 -12.66
N GLY A 27 2.54 -2.25 -12.25
CA GLY A 27 3.01 -3.62 -12.36
C GLY A 27 4.02 -3.99 -11.28
N HIS A 28 3.84 -3.54 -10.04
CA HIS A 28 4.56 -4.04 -8.88
C HIS A 28 3.73 -5.11 -8.13
N ASP A 29 4.41 -6.07 -7.49
CA ASP A 29 3.79 -7.01 -6.54
C ASP A 29 3.77 -6.34 -5.15
N VAL A 30 2.60 -5.91 -4.71
CA VAL A 30 2.42 -5.16 -3.46
C VAL A 30 1.88 -6.07 -2.36
N ILE A 31 2.57 -6.09 -1.22
CA ILE A 31 2.14 -6.79 0.00
C ILE A 31 1.70 -5.73 1.01
N ASP A 32 0.40 -5.67 1.29
CA ASP A 32 -0.15 -4.81 2.34
C ASP A 32 0.02 -5.46 3.72
N LEU A 33 0.76 -4.79 4.61
CA LEU A 33 1.01 -5.20 6.00
C LEU A 33 0.14 -4.45 7.03
N GLY A 34 -0.86 -3.70 6.55
CA GLY A 34 -1.78 -2.94 7.39
C GLY A 34 -1.25 -1.55 7.76
N THR A 35 -1.91 -0.80 8.63
CA THR A 35 -3.21 -1.07 9.25
C THR A 35 -4.33 -1.15 8.21
N ASN A 36 -5.46 -1.77 8.57
CA ASN A 36 -6.61 -1.95 7.69
C ASN A 36 -7.79 -1.03 8.05
N SER A 37 -7.53 -0.01 8.87
CA SER A 37 -8.53 0.98 9.29
C SER A 37 -7.89 2.32 9.64
N THR A 38 -8.71 3.37 9.60
CA THR A 38 -8.42 4.69 10.20
C THR A 38 -8.61 4.70 11.71
#